data_AF-A0A6G0XQ48-F1
#
_entry.id   AF-A0A6G0XQ48-F1
#
_cell.length_a   1.000
_cell.length_b   1.000
_cell.length_c   1.000
_cell.angle_alpha   90.00
_cell.angle_beta   90.00
_cell.angle_gamma   90.00
#
_symmetry.space_group_name_H-M   'P 1'
#
loop_
_entity.id
_entity.type
_entity.pdbx_description
1 polymer ?
#
loop_
_entity_poly.entity_id
_entity_poly.type
_entity_poly.pdbx_seq_one_letter_code
_entity_poly.pdbx_strand_id
1 'polypeptide(L)'
;MDKSPVLATSDRANEDGGRKRSLKHKHKHKSKSMSEDAEGNDADSPVKAQSKPKQSKDEPSSHVKDLLASKIAQLQVGDDSLDVDMSGIFSDGKLVEASRISWAESKESGDVEVMDQAVQAILGHMSLLQKKLSEMHSKYIVMREQKAAVLESNTKINATKGKLESLCRELQKQNKTIIAESRRIAEEEDAKRRQLSQQFQTTIEDVSKKMEQQGKDYVASLQDNEALQGKLKTFLSQYEMREEHFAHQLQAKDLAIQLAEAKLQHQVELTARESEKGQLSLEKAKQIAEREVALQAQLGSYSEKFEVVQETLSKSNTMFVTLRDEMEKMSKHIKKLEKDNAALKKKCDQYDNGAIEMLQERGRAAEESKRQQDKINKLEGLCRMLQAERNRLKEKTNDTAAS
;
A
#
# COMPACT_ATOMS: atom_id res chain seq x y z
N MET A 1 46.70 12.65 4.78
CA MET A 1 47.08 12.00 3.51
C MET A 1 46.32 10.69 3.42
N ASP A 2 45.93 10.33 2.20
CA ASP A 2 45.03 9.24 1.78
C ASP A 2 43.53 9.46 2.04
N LYS A 3 42.77 9.98 1.07
CA LYS A 3 42.35 9.47 -0.27
C LYS A 3 41.16 8.48 -0.19
N SER A 4 39.96 9.07 -0.25
CA SER A 4 38.93 8.91 -1.31
C SER A 4 38.34 7.50 -1.64
N PRO A 5 37.22 7.42 -2.39
CA PRO A 5 35.83 7.90 -2.17
C PRO A 5 34.79 6.80 -2.60
N VAL A 6 33.58 7.16 -3.09
CA VAL A 6 32.56 6.37 -3.90
C VAL A 6 31.45 5.70 -3.05
N LEU A 7 30.11 5.81 -3.23
CA LEU A 7 29.13 6.35 -4.22
C LEU A 7 27.77 6.58 -3.48
N ALA A 8 27.05 7.70 -3.65
CA ALA A 8 25.85 7.89 -4.50
C ALA A 8 24.95 6.64 -4.69
N THR A 9 23.66 6.66 -4.32
CA THR A 9 22.58 7.25 -5.12
C THR A 9 21.27 7.27 -4.30
N SER A 10 20.54 8.38 -4.32
CA SER A 10 19.11 8.39 -3.96
C SER A 10 18.36 9.20 -5.01
N ASP A 11 17.76 8.46 -5.94
CA ASP A 11 16.67 8.93 -6.80
C ASP A 11 15.46 9.31 -5.94
N ARG A 12 14.92 10.52 -6.15
CA ARG A 12 13.47 10.70 -6.14
C ARG A 12 13.08 11.95 -6.92
N ALA A 13 12.49 11.65 -8.08
CA ALA A 13 11.79 12.58 -8.94
C ALA A 13 10.69 13.33 -8.17
N ASN A 14 10.64 14.64 -8.40
CA ASN A 14 9.53 15.49 -8.01
C ASN A 14 8.88 15.99 -9.31
N GLU A 15 7.95 15.20 -9.86
CA GLU A 15 7.08 15.64 -10.97
C GLU A 15 5.82 16.27 -10.38
N ASP A 16 5.81 17.59 -10.28
CA ASP A 16 4.61 18.37 -9.99
C ASP A 16 3.86 18.64 -11.31
N GLY A 17 2.74 17.93 -11.48
CA GLY A 17 1.87 17.96 -12.65
C GLY A 17 1.05 19.24 -12.74
N GLY A 18 1.67 20.34 -13.20
CA GLY A 18 1.00 21.60 -13.52
C GLY A 18 0.14 21.52 -14.79
N ARG A 19 -1.11 21.05 -14.67
CA ARG A 19 -2.09 20.98 -15.77
C ARG A 19 -2.73 22.36 -16.05
N LYS A 20 -2.01 23.25 -16.74
CA LYS A 20 -2.59 24.52 -17.24
C LYS A 20 -3.46 24.26 -18.47
N ARG A 21 -4.76 24.52 -18.33
CA ARG A 21 -5.77 24.43 -19.39
C ARG A 21 -5.52 25.49 -20.47
N SER A 22 -5.38 25.05 -21.72
CA SER A 22 -5.32 25.90 -22.92
C SER A 22 -6.70 26.49 -23.22
N LEU A 23 -6.77 27.83 -23.25
CA LEU A 23 -7.87 28.60 -23.81
C LEU A 23 -7.80 28.51 -25.35
N LYS A 24 -8.77 27.83 -25.97
CA LYS A 24 -9.03 27.92 -27.42
C LYS A 24 -10.27 28.77 -27.65
N HIS A 25 -10.06 29.99 -28.13
CA HIS A 25 -11.09 30.75 -28.84
C HIS A 25 -11.43 30.02 -30.15
N LYS A 26 -12.72 29.74 -30.37
CA LYS A 26 -13.24 29.30 -31.66
C LYS A 26 -14.53 30.05 -31.96
N HIS A 27 -14.40 31.09 -32.77
CA HIS A 27 -15.51 31.70 -33.51
C HIS A 27 -16.11 30.66 -34.45
N LYS A 28 -17.41 30.37 -34.32
CA LYS A 28 -18.24 29.84 -35.41
C LYS A 28 -19.73 30.03 -35.09
N HIS A 29 -20.32 31.15 -35.53
CA HIS A 29 -21.74 31.20 -35.82
C HIS A 29 -21.89 30.99 -37.34
N LYS A 30 -22.47 29.85 -37.72
CA LYS A 30 -23.01 29.61 -39.05
C LYS A 30 -24.50 29.32 -38.88
N SER A 31 -25.28 30.22 -39.46
CA SER A 31 -26.69 30.11 -39.77
C SER A 31 -26.99 28.86 -40.59
N LYS A 32 -28.04 28.12 -40.23
CA LYS A 32 -28.92 27.38 -41.16
C LYS A 32 -30.09 26.70 -40.44
N SER A 33 -31.30 27.03 -40.86
CA SER A 33 -32.39 26.10 -41.19
C SER A 33 -33.30 26.84 -42.17
N MET A 34 -33.18 26.54 -43.47
CA MET A 34 -34.05 25.61 -44.23
C MET A 34 -35.35 26.32 -44.64
N SER A 35 -35.48 26.76 -45.90
CA SER A 35 -35.85 25.96 -47.10
C SER A 35 -37.34 25.56 -47.00
N GLU A 36 -38.21 25.75 -48.00
CA GLU A 36 -38.11 25.69 -49.46
C GLU A 36 -39.42 26.30 -50.03
N ASP A 37 -39.33 27.03 -51.15
CA ASP A 37 -40.03 26.76 -52.42
C ASP A 37 -41.45 27.34 -52.49
N ALA A 38 -42.04 27.67 -53.64
CA ALA A 38 -41.61 28.11 -54.97
C ALA A 38 -42.94 28.45 -55.69
N GLU A 39 -42.87 29.23 -56.78
CA GLU A 39 -43.96 29.47 -57.76
C GLU A 39 -45.15 30.32 -57.24
N GLY A 40 -45.72 31.27 -57.98
CA GLY A 40 -45.64 31.60 -59.40
C GLY A 40 -47.04 31.99 -59.87
N ASN A 41 -47.18 33.19 -60.47
CA ASN A 41 -48.28 33.63 -61.35
C ASN A 41 -49.71 33.69 -60.73
N ASP A 42 -50.66 34.52 -61.18
CA ASP A 42 -50.78 35.33 -62.39
C ASP A 42 -51.79 36.47 -62.15
N ALA A 43 -51.78 37.38 -63.11
CA ALA A 43 -52.72 38.47 -63.40
C ALA A 43 -54.21 38.24 -63.03
N ASP A 44 -54.93 39.31 -62.67
CA ASP A 44 -55.72 40.03 -63.69
C ASP A 44 -56.19 41.40 -63.14
N SER A 45 -56.28 42.34 -64.07
CA SER A 45 -56.57 43.75 -63.87
C SER A 45 -58.10 44.00 -63.96
N PRO A 46 -58.60 45.00 -64.70
CA PRO A 46 -59.09 46.26 -64.13
C PRO A 46 -60.52 46.60 -64.57
N VAL A 47 -61.28 47.38 -63.79
CA VAL A 47 -62.50 48.05 -64.32
C VAL A 47 -62.62 49.41 -63.64
N LYS A 48 -62.29 50.55 -64.25
CA LYS A 48 -62.68 51.18 -65.52
C LYS A 48 -64.04 51.90 -65.43
N ALA A 49 -63.94 53.20 -65.70
CA ALA A 49 -64.91 54.09 -66.32
C ALA A 49 -66.26 54.30 -65.62
N GLN A 50 -66.56 55.56 -65.39
CA GLN A 50 -67.65 56.32 -66.03
C GLN A 50 -67.77 57.63 -65.25
N SER A 51 -68.10 58.78 -65.80
CA SER A 51 -68.34 59.27 -67.15
C SER A 51 -68.64 60.75 -66.91
N LYS A 52 -68.10 61.65 -67.74
CA LYS A 52 -68.64 63.01 -67.82
C LYS A 52 -70.12 62.90 -68.22
N PRO A 53 -70.95 63.80 -67.68
CA PRO A 53 -71.71 64.72 -68.51
C PRO A 53 -71.24 66.13 -68.09
N LYS A 54 -70.57 66.94 -68.93
CA LYS A 54 -71.05 67.54 -70.17
C LYS A 54 -72.52 67.94 -70.07
N GLN A 55 -72.77 69.07 -69.40
CA GLN A 55 -73.93 69.91 -69.66
C GLN A 55 -73.49 71.38 -69.64
N SER A 56 -73.81 72.03 -70.77
CA SER A 56 -73.84 73.45 -71.10
C SER A 56 -72.81 74.37 -70.42
N LYS A 57 -71.80 74.96 -71.08
CA LYS A 57 -71.91 75.87 -72.24
C LYS A 57 -73.23 76.64 -72.33
N ASP A 58 -73.83 76.99 -71.19
CA ASP A 58 -74.68 78.15 -71.11
C ASP A 58 -73.74 79.35 -71.07
N GLU A 59 -73.98 80.31 -71.95
CA GLU A 59 -73.15 81.49 -72.10
C GLU A 59 -72.73 82.04 -70.72
N PRO A 60 -71.46 82.42 -70.47
CA PRO A 60 -71.16 83.23 -69.28
C PRO A 60 -72.03 84.48 -69.25
N SER A 61 -72.50 84.92 -70.42
CA SER A 61 -73.57 85.90 -70.58
C SER A 61 -74.86 85.50 -69.84
N SER A 62 -75.35 84.26 -69.92
CA SER A 62 -76.56 83.79 -69.22
C SER A 62 -76.39 83.69 -67.71
N HIS A 63 -75.30 83.07 -67.22
CA HIS A 63 -75.10 82.94 -65.77
C HIS A 63 -74.81 84.29 -65.10
N VAL A 64 -74.07 85.17 -65.77
CA VAL A 64 -73.84 86.56 -65.31
C VAL A 64 -75.14 87.37 -65.41
N LYS A 65 -75.96 87.17 -66.45
CA LYS A 65 -77.31 87.75 -66.56
C LYS A 65 -78.23 87.26 -65.44
N ASP A 66 -78.17 85.99 -65.07
CA ASP A 66 -79.00 85.41 -64.00
C ASP A 66 -78.54 85.91 -62.62
N LEU A 67 -77.23 86.00 -62.38
CA LEU A 67 -76.65 86.60 -61.18
C LEU A 67 -76.95 88.10 -61.08
N LEU A 68 -76.89 88.83 -62.20
CA LEU A 68 -77.30 90.24 -62.27
C LEU A 68 -78.81 90.37 -62.02
N ALA A 69 -79.63 89.55 -62.69
CA ALA A 69 -81.08 89.56 -62.51
C ALA A 69 -81.46 89.27 -61.07
N SER A 70 -80.77 88.32 -60.42
CA SER A 70 -80.98 88.05 -59.01
C SER A 70 -80.45 89.15 -58.10
N LYS A 71 -79.27 89.73 -58.37
CA LYS A 71 -78.77 90.82 -57.54
C LYS A 71 -79.64 92.08 -57.66
N ILE A 72 -80.14 92.37 -58.85
CA ILE A 72 -81.14 93.41 -59.11
C ILE A 72 -82.42 93.10 -58.35
N ALA A 73 -82.87 91.83 -58.38
CA ALA A 73 -84.05 91.41 -57.66
C ALA A 73 -83.89 91.58 -56.13
N GLN A 74 -82.74 91.18 -55.60
CA GLN A 74 -82.39 91.31 -54.18
C GLN A 74 -82.35 92.77 -53.73
N LEU A 75 -81.83 93.66 -54.59
CA LEU A 75 -81.82 95.11 -54.34
C LEU A 75 -83.22 95.76 -54.43
N GLN A 76 -84.11 95.24 -55.29
CA GLN A 76 -85.48 95.74 -55.43
C GLN A 76 -86.41 95.32 -54.28
N VAL A 77 -86.18 94.15 -53.71
CA VAL A 77 -87.01 93.61 -52.61
C VAL A 77 -86.64 94.24 -51.26
N GLY A 78 -85.40 94.72 -51.10
CA GLY A 78 -84.88 95.13 -49.80
C GLY A 78 -84.58 93.92 -48.90
N ASP A 79 -83.70 94.10 -47.92
CA ASP A 79 -83.24 93.01 -47.04
C ASP A 79 -84.28 92.62 -45.97
N ASP A 80 -85.32 93.44 -45.79
CA ASP A 80 -86.32 93.30 -44.73
C ASP A 80 -87.72 92.98 -45.29
N SER A 81 -88.16 91.76 -45.01
CA SER A 81 -89.52 91.23 -45.20
C SER A 81 -89.88 90.64 -46.57
N LEU A 82 -89.74 89.32 -46.64
CA LEU A 82 -90.29 88.46 -47.70
C LEU A 82 -91.80 88.19 -47.52
N ASP A 83 -92.44 88.74 -46.48
CA ASP A 83 -93.89 88.66 -46.31
C ASP A 83 -94.57 89.60 -47.31
N VAL A 84 -95.42 89.03 -48.17
CA VAL A 84 -96.26 89.79 -49.09
C VAL A 84 -97.70 89.65 -48.65
N ASP A 85 -98.31 90.78 -48.29
CA ASP A 85 -99.75 90.86 -48.26
C ASP A 85 -100.30 90.67 -49.68
N MET A 86 -100.75 89.44 -49.96
CA MET A 86 -101.41 89.10 -51.22
C MET A 86 -102.84 89.65 -51.29
N SER A 87 -103.34 90.22 -50.19
CA SER A 87 -104.63 90.88 -50.09
C SER A 87 -104.55 92.20 -50.87
N GLY A 88 -105.17 92.25 -52.04
CA GLY A 88 -104.99 93.37 -52.95
C GLY A 88 -104.90 92.95 -54.42
N ILE A 89 -104.29 91.80 -54.68
CA ILE A 89 -104.03 91.30 -56.05
C ILE A 89 -105.31 90.72 -56.66
N PHE A 90 -106.15 90.06 -55.85
CA PHE A 90 -107.45 89.55 -56.30
C PHE A 90 -108.58 90.59 -56.24
N SER A 91 -108.36 91.74 -55.60
CA SER A 91 -109.30 92.87 -55.62
C SER A 91 -109.29 93.65 -56.94
N ASP A 92 -108.35 93.36 -57.85
CA ASP A 92 -108.31 93.95 -59.19
C ASP A 92 -109.41 93.46 -60.12
N GLY A 93 -110.07 92.33 -59.85
CA GLY A 93 -111.26 91.94 -60.63
C GLY A 93 -112.38 93.00 -60.53
N LYS A 94 -112.52 93.62 -59.34
CA LYS A 94 -113.46 94.73 -59.13
C LYS A 94 -112.94 96.05 -59.70
N LEU A 95 -111.62 96.26 -59.72
CA LEU A 95 -111.02 97.49 -60.23
C LEU A 95 -110.97 97.53 -61.77
N VAL A 96 -110.73 96.38 -62.41
CA VAL A 96 -110.84 96.19 -63.87
C VAL A 96 -112.29 96.40 -64.31
N GLU A 97 -113.25 95.86 -63.57
CA GLU A 97 -114.67 96.07 -63.85
C GLU A 97 -115.09 97.52 -63.59
N ALA A 98 -114.61 98.17 -62.52
CA ALA A 98 -114.84 99.59 -62.26
C ALA A 98 -114.21 100.50 -63.35
N SER A 99 -113.03 100.16 -63.84
CA SER A 99 -112.37 100.89 -64.92
C SER A 99 -113.10 100.72 -66.26
N ARG A 100 -113.66 99.53 -66.51
CA ARG A 100 -114.54 99.25 -67.66
C ARG A 100 -115.83 100.07 -67.59
N ILE A 101 -116.45 100.18 -66.42
CA ILE A 101 -117.66 101.01 -66.21
C ILE A 101 -117.31 102.49 -66.41
N SER A 102 -116.23 102.99 -65.82
CA SER A 102 -115.78 104.38 -65.97
C SER A 102 -115.49 104.75 -67.43
N TRP A 103 -114.90 103.85 -68.22
CA TRP A 103 -114.71 104.06 -69.66
C TRP A 103 -116.04 104.08 -70.44
N ALA A 104 -117.02 103.26 -70.05
CA ALA A 104 -118.34 103.24 -70.67
C ALA A 104 -119.13 104.53 -70.39
N GLU A 105 -119.15 105.00 -69.14
CA GLU A 105 -119.80 106.25 -68.71
C GLU A 105 -119.16 107.47 -69.39
N SER A 106 -117.83 107.47 -69.48
CA SER A 106 -117.09 108.54 -70.15
C SER A 106 -117.42 108.63 -71.63
N LYS A 107 -117.54 107.48 -72.32
CA LYS A 107 -117.92 107.41 -73.74
C LYS A 107 -119.34 107.92 -74.00
N GLU A 108 -120.25 107.74 -73.05
CA GLU A 108 -121.64 108.18 -73.14
C GLU A 108 -121.80 109.69 -72.89
N SER A 109 -120.92 110.28 -72.08
CA SER A 109 -120.89 111.74 -71.83
C SER A 109 -120.44 112.58 -73.04
N GLY A 110 -119.67 111.99 -73.97
CA GLY A 110 -119.12 112.67 -75.13
C GLY A 110 -118.00 113.68 -74.82
N ASP A 111 -117.61 113.83 -73.56
CA ASP A 111 -116.59 114.77 -73.11
C ASP A 111 -115.18 114.16 -73.23
N VAL A 112 -114.33 114.78 -74.05
CA VAL A 112 -112.97 114.33 -74.33
C VAL A 112 -112.10 114.37 -73.06
N GLU A 113 -112.37 115.30 -72.15
CA GLU A 113 -111.60 115.47 -70.92
C GLU A 113 -111.87 114.32 -69.94
N VAL A 114 -113.12 113.84 -69.88
CA VAL A 114 -113.51 112.69 -69.06
C VAL A 114 -112.94 111.38 -69.65
N MET A 115 -112.87 111.25 -70.98
CA MET A 115 -112.28 110.09 -71.64
C MET A 115 -110.78 110.00 -71.41
N ASP A 116 -110.08 111.13 -71.47
CA ASP A 116 -108.65 111.20 -71.18
C ASP A 116 -108.37 110.80 -69.72
N GLN A 117 -109.17 111.29 -68.75
CA GLN A 117 -109.06 110.90 -67.35
C GLN A 117 -109.29 109.39 -67.13
N ALA A 118 -110.28 108.79 -67.79
CA ALA A 118 -110.55 107.35 -67.69
C ALA A 118 -109.39 106.50 -68.27
N VAL A 119 -108.82 106.91 -69.41
CA VAL A 119 -107.66 106.24 -70.02
C VAL A 119 -106.41 106.40 -69.17
N GLN A 120 -106.17 107.59 -68.62
CA GLN A 120 -105.05 107.85 -67.70
C GLN A 120 -105.16 106.99 -66.42
N ALA A 121 -106.37 106.83 -65.87
CA ALA A 121 -106.60 105.96 -64.73
C ALA A 121 -106.31 104.48 -65.04
N ILE A 122 -106.77 103.98 -66.20
CA ILE A 122 -106.47 102.62 -66.67
C ILE A 122 -104.97 102.41 -66.89
N LEU A 123 -104.29 103.36 -67.55
CA LEU A 123 -102.85 103.28 -67.78
C LEU A 123 -102.05 103.33 -66.46
N GLY A 124 -102.46 104.18 -65.51
CA GLY A 124 -101.89 104.23 -64.17
C GLY A 124 -102.06 102.91 -63.42
N HIS A 125 -103.22 102.27 -63.56
CA HIS A 125 -103.48 100.96 -62.97
C HIS A 125 -102.64 99.84 -63.61
N MET A 126 -102.55 99.81 -64.94
CA MET A 126 -101.69 98.87 -65.67
C MET A 126 -100.21 99.04 -65.24
N SER A 127 -99.75 100.28 -65.06
CA SER A 127 -98.41 100.57 -64.55
C SER A 127 -98.20 100.05 -63.13
N LEU A 128 -99.18 100.22 -62.24
CA LEU A 128 -99.14 99.69 -60.88
C LEU A 128 -99.10 98.15 -60.85
N LEU A 129 -99.91 97.51 -61.69
CA LEU A 129 -99.93 96.06 -61.86
C LEU A 129 -98.60 95.52 -62.39
N GLN A 130 -98.05 96.16 -63.41
CA GLN A 130 -96.74 95.82 -63.96
C GLN A 130 -95.65 95.95 -62.88
N LYS A 131 -95.71 97.00 -62.06
CA LYS A 131 -94.80 97.20 -60.92
C LYS A 131 -94.93 96.06 -59.90
N LYS A 132 -96.15 95.72 -59.47
CA LYS A 132 -96.39 94.60 -58.54
C LYS A 132 -95.94 93.25 -59.09
N LEU A 133 -96.18 92.97 -60.38
CA LEU A 133 -95.72 91.74 -61.02
C LEU A 133 -94.19 91.67 -61.04
N SER A 134 -93.52 92.80 -61.34
CA SER A 134 -92.06 92.88 -61.29
C SER A 134 -91.51 92.66 -59.89
N GLU A 135 -92.17 93.21 -58.85
CA GLU A 135 -91.83 92.98 -57.44
C GLU A 135 -92.02 91.51 -57.04
N MET A 136 -93.11 90.86 -57.47
CA MET A 136 -93.36 89.44 -57.18
C MET A 136 -92.35 88.53 -57.87
N HIS A 137 -92.05 88.80 -59.14
CA HIS A 137 -91.04 88.04 -59.88
C HIS A 137 -89.66 88.17 -59.25
N SER A 138 -89.32 89.40 -58.83
CA SER A 138 -88.10 89.71 -58.10
C SER A 138 -88.00 88.93 -56.77
N LYS A 139 -89.06 88.91 -55.95
CA LYS A 139 -89.14 88.09 -54.73
C LYS A 139 -89.00 86.58 -55.00
N TYR A 140 -89.62 86.07 -56.05
CA TYR A 140 -89.50 84.66 -56.44
C TYR A 140 -88.05 84.27 -56.77
N ILE A 141 -87.30 85.12 -57.48
CA ILE A 141 -85.89 84.87 -57.80
C ILE A 141 -85.06 84.83 -56.51
N VAL A 142 -85.24 85.81 -55.62
CA VAL A 142 -84.53 85.85 -54.33
C VAL A 142 -84.82 84.60 -53.49
N MET A 143 -86.09 84.19 -53.38
CA MET A 143 -86.48 82.97 -52.67
C MET A 143 -85.86 81.70 -53.27
N ARG A 144 -85.80 81.61 -54.60
CA ARG A 144 -85.20 80.47 -55.31
C ARG A 144 -83.71 80.37 -55.01
N GLU A 145 -82.99 81.50 -55.00
CA GLU A 145 -81.56 81.52 -54.70
C GLU A 145 -81.26 81.26 -53.23
N GLN A 146 -82.05 81.83 -52.30
CA GLN A 146 -81.94 81.52 -50.88
C GLN A 146 -82.13 80.02 -50.64
N LYS A 147 -83.12 79.39 -51.28
CA LYS A 147 -83.32 77.94 -51.22
C LYS A 147 -82.11 77.17 -51.75
N ALA A 148 -81.52 77.60 -52.87
CA ALA A 148 -80.32 76.98 -53.43
C ALA A 148 -79.11 77.11 -52.49
N ALA A 149 -78.89 78.28 -51.91
CA ALA A 149 -77.82 78.53 -50.94
C ALA A 149 -77.97 77.69 -49.66
N VAL A 150 -79.20 77.55 -49.15
CA VAL A 150 -79.51 76.68 -48.00
C VAL A 150 -79.27 75.21 -48.34
N LEU A 151 -79.65 74.75 -49.53
CA LEU A 151 -79.38 73.38 -49.99
C LEU A 151 -77.87 73.11 -50.09
N GLU A 152 -77.09 74.03 -50.66
CA GLU A 152 -75.63 73.90 -50.73
C GLU A 152 -74.96 73.93 -49.35
N SER A 153 -75.45 74.79 -48.45
CA SER A 153 -75.00 74.79 -47.05
C SER A 153 -75.30 73.45 -46.37
N ASN A 154 -76.50 72.90 -46.58
CA ASN A 154 -76.90 71.62 -46.01
C ASN A 154 -76.07 70.45 -46.57
N THR A 155 -75.72 70.44 -47.86
CA THR A 155 -74.83 69.41 -48.42
C THR A 155 -73.42 69.49 -47.83
N LYS A 156 -72.88 70.70 -47.62
CA LYS A 156 -71.59 70.90 -46.93
C LYS A 156 -71.65 70.44 -45.47
N ILE A 157 -72.70 70.79 -44.74
CA ILE A 157 -72.92 70.35 -43.35
C ILE A 157 -73.03 68.82 -43.25
N ASN A 158 -73.75 68.17 -44.18
CA ASN A 158 -73.85 66.71 -44.20
C ASN A 158 -72.51 66.04 -44.53
N ALA A 159 -71.71 66.63 -45.43
CA ALA A 159 -70.37 66.11 -45.72
C ALA A 159 -69.41 66.25 -44.52
N THR A 160 -69.44 67.37 -43.80
CA THR A 160 -68.63 67.54 -42.58
C THR A 160 -69.13 66.65 -41.45
N LYS A 161 -70.44 66.50 -41.29
CA LYS A 161 -71.05 65.54 -40.35
C LYS A 161 -70.60 64.11 -40.64
N GLY A 162 -70.64 63.66 -41.89
CA GLY A 162 -70.18 62.32 -42.27
C GLY A 162 -68.69 62.10 -41.97
N LYS A 163 -67.84 63.12 -42.19
CA LYS A 163 -66.42 63.07 -41.80
C LYS A 163 -66.24 62.99 -40.28
N LEU A 164 -67.00 63.76 -39.51
CA LEU A 164 -66.96 63.73 -38.05
C LEU A 164 -67.46 62.39 -37.50
N GLU A 165 -68.54 61.83 -38.03
CA GLU A 165 -69.04 60.52 -37.64
C GLU A 165 -68.04 59.40 -37.93
N SER A 166 -67.38 59.45 -39.10
CA SER A 166 -66.29 58.52 -39.44
C SER A 166 -65.12 58.65 -38.46
N LEU A 167 -64.67 59.88 -38.17
CA LEU A 167 -63.61 60.13 -37.21
C LEU A 167 -63.98 59.66 -35.80
N CYS A 168 -65.21 59.89 -35.35
CA CYS A 168 -65.71 59.41 -34.06
C CYS A 168 -65.72 57.88 -34.00
N ARG A 169 -66.14 57.19 -35.07
CA ARG A 169 -66.10 55.71 -35.13
C ARG A 169 -64.68 55.18 -35.09
N GLU A 170 -63.76 55.79 -35.83
CA GLU A 170 -62.35 55.40 -35.82
C GLU A 170 -61.71 55.67 -34.46
N LEU A 171 -61.97 56.82 -33.84
CA LEU A 171 -61.48 57.15 -32.50
C LEU A 171 -62.05 56.19 -31.44
N GLN A 172 -63.32 55.81 -31.53
CA GLN A 172 -63.91 54.78 -30.65
C GLN A 172 -63.27 53.41 -30.87
N LYS A 173 -62.98 53.04 -32.13
CA LYS A 173 -62.29 51.79 -32.46
C LYS A 173 -60.87 51.78 -31.89
N GLN A 174 -60.11 52.85 -32.10
CA GLN A 174 -58.76 53.00 -31.56
C GLN A 174 -58.76 52.99 -30.03
N ASN A 175 -59.71 53.68 -29.38
CA ASN A 175 -59.84 53.67 -27.93
C ASN A 175 -60.12 52.24 -27.39
N LYS A 176 -61.03 51.49 -28.05
CA LYS A 176 -61.27 50.07 -27.70
C LYS A 176 -60.02 49.22 -27.89
N THR A 177 -59.27 49.42 -28.97
CA THR A 177 -58.00 48.71 -29.20
C THR A 177 -56.96 49.05 -28.13
N ILE A 178 -56.81 50.32 -27.76
CA ILE A 178 -55.88 50.75 -26.70
C ILE A 178 -56.26 50.14 -25.35
N ILE A 179 -57.55 50.11 -25.00
CA ILE A 179 -58.02 49.47 -23.76
C ILE A 179 -57.71 47.97 -23.77
N ALA A 180 -58.00 47.28 -24.89
CA ALA A 180 -57.72 45.86 -25.03
C ALA A 180 -56.21 45.57 -24.93
N GLU A 181 -55.38 46.38 -25.58
CA GLU A 181 -53.92 46.22 -25.54
C GLU A 181 -53.34 46.56 -24.17
N SER A 182 -53.81 47.64 -23.53
CA SER A 182 -53.41 47.98 -22.16
C SER A 182 -53.77 46.88 -21.17
N ARG A 183 -54.94 46.25 -21.33
CA ARG A 183 -55.35 45.10 -20.51
C ARG A 183 -54.46 43.89 -20.79
N ARG A 184 -54.18 43.57 -22.05
CA ARG A 184 -53.29 42.47 -22.44
C ARG A 184 -51.89 42.66 -21.84
N ILE A 185 -51.32 43.86 -21.95
CA ILE A 185 -50.01 44.20 -21.38
C ILE A 185 -50.03 44.05 -19.85
N ALA A 186 -51.09 44.50 -19.17
CA ALA A 186 -51.21 44.35 -17.72
C ALA A 186 -51.28 42.87 -17.31
N GLU A 187 -52.05 42.05 -18.01
CA GLU A 187 -52.16 40.61 -17.75
C GLU A 187 -50.81 39.89 -18.01
N GLU A 188 -50.08 40.26 -19.05
CA GLU A 188 -48.74 39.71 -19.34
C GLU A 188 -47.67 40.13 -18.33
N GLU A 189 -47.72 41.37 -17.85
CA GLU A 189 -46.80 41.88 -16.83
C GLU A 189 -47.06 41.21 -15.49
N ASP A 190 -48.34 41.06 -15.09
CA ASP A 190 -48.73 40.30 -13.92
C ASP A 190 -48.32 38.82 -14.03
N ALA A 191 -48.47 38.19 -15.21
CA ALA A 191 -48.02 36.83 -15.44
C ALA A 191 -46.50 36.69 -15.28
N LYS A 192 -45.72 37.63 -15.84
CA LYS A 192 -44.25 37.67 -15.66
C LYS A 192 -43.86 37.89 -14.20
N ARG A 193 -44.55 38.78 -13.47
CA ARG A 193 -44.33 38.99 -12.03
C ARG A 193 -44.59 37.71 -11.23
N ARG A 194 -45.68 37.00 -11.51
CA ARG A 194 -46.00 35.72 -10.85
C ARG A 194 -44.95 34.66 -11.16
N GLN A 195 -44.57 34.51 -12.42
CA GLN A 195 -43.54 33.54 -12.84
C GLN A 195 -42.20 33.84 -12.17
N LEU A 196 -41.77 35.11 -12.17
CA LEU A 196 -40.51 35.51 -11.53
C LEU A 196 -40.54 35.27 -10.01
N SER A 197 -41.66 35.62 -9.36
CA SER A 197 -41.86 35.35 -7.93
C SER A 197 -41.80 33.86 -7.62
N GLN A 198 -42.44 33.03 -8.46
CA GLN A 198 -42.38 31.57 -8.32
C GLN A 198 -40.96 31.03 -8.52
N GLN A 199 -40.23 31.50 -9.53
CA GLN A 199 -38.83 31.11 -9.76
C GLN A 199 -37.93 31.48 -8.58
N PHE A 200 -38.11 32.68 -7.99
CA PHE A 200 -37.38 33.06 -6.78
C PHE A 200 -37.73 32.16 -5.60
N GLN A 201 -39.01 31.88 -5.39
CA GLN A 201 -39.46 31.01 -4.32
C GLN A 201 -38.89 29.59 -4.47
N THR A 202 -39.00 28.99 -5.67
CA THR A 202 -38.39 27.68 -5.96
C THR A 202 -36.87 27.70 -5.74
N THR A 203 -36.19 28.76 -6.18
CA THR A 203 -34.73 28.86 -6.00
C THR A 203 -34.35 28.95 -4.52
N ILE A 204 -35.09 29.72 -3.72
CA ILE A 204 -34.89 29.81 -2.27
C ILE A 204 -35.12 28.46 -1.60
N GLU A 205 -36.16 27.73 -2.00
CA GLU A 205 -36.44 26.38 -1.50
C GLU A 205 -35.32 25.40 -1.86
N ASP A 206 -34.81 25.45 -3.10
CA ASP A 206 -33.71 24.59 -3.54
C ASP A 206 -32.40 24.91 -2.83
N VAL A 207 -32.10 26.19 -2.59
CA VAL A 207 -30.94 26.63 -1.80
C VAL A 207 -31.10 26.15 -0.35
N SER A 208 -32.29 26.29 0.23
CA SER A 208 -32.58 25.85 1.60
C SER A 208 -32.41 24.33 1.74
N LYS A 209 -32.93 23.54 0.79
CA LYS A 209 -32.73 22.08 0.74
C LYS A 209 -31.26 21.71 0.60
N LYS A 210 -30.50 22.42 -0.24
CA LYS A 210 -29.05 22.18 -0.37
C LYS A 210 -28.29 22.50 0.90
N MET A 211 -28.62 23.61 1.59
CA MET A 211 -28.02 23.94 2.87
C MET A 211 -28.34 22.90 3.95
N GLU A 212 -29.59 22.45 4.02
CA GLU A 212 -30.00 21.40 4.94
C GLU A 212 -29.29 20.07 4.65
N GLN A 213 -29.18 19.68 3.37
CA GLN A 213 -28.46 18.48 2.95
C GLN A 213 -26.97 18.58 3.28
N GLN A 214 -26.33 19.72 2.98
CA GLN A 214 -24.93 19.96 3.36
C GLN A 214 -24.74 19.88 4.88
N GLY A 215 -25.69 20.39 5.66
CA GLY A 215 -25.68 20.25 7.13
C GLY A 215 -25.74 18.79 7.56
N LYS A 216 -26.64 17.99 6.96
CA LYS A 216 -26.75 16.54 7.23
C LYS A 216 -25.48 15.79 6.83
N ASP A 217 -24.92 16.07 5.65
CA ASP A 217 -23.70 15.45 5.16
C ASP A 217 -22.49 15.80 6.04
N TYR A 218 -22.42 17.05 6.52
CA TYR A 218 -21.39 17.49 7.46
C TYR A 218 -21.47 16.74 8.80
N VAL A 219 -22.68 16.62 9.37
CA VAL A 219 -22.91 15.85 10.60
C VAL A 219 -22.57 14.37 10.40
N ALA A 220 -22.99 13.77 9.29
CA ALA A 220 -22.67 12.38 8.97
C ALA A 220 -21.15 12.18 8.84
N SER A 221 -20.44 13.10 8.17
CA SER A 221 -18.98 13.08 8.04
C SER A 221 -18.27 13.18 9.40
N LEU A 222 -18.78 14.01 10.33
CA LEU A 222 -18.26 14.08 11.70
C LEU A 222 -18.48 12.77 12.46
N GLN A 223 -19.66 12.15 12.35
CA GLN A 223 -19.96 10.86 12.97
C GLN A 223 -19.06 9.74 12.43
N ASP A 224 -18.84 9.71 11.11
CA ASP A 224 -17.93 8.76 10.47
C ASP A 224 -16.48 8.97 10.95
N ASN A 225 -16.04 10.23 11.08
CA ASN A 225 -14.72 10.56 11.60
C ASN A 225 -14.55 10.08 13.05
N GLU A 226 -15.52 10.34 13.91
CA GLU A 226 -15.54 9.88 15.30
C GLU A 226 -15.53 8.35 15.38
N ALA A 227 -16.33 7.67 14.56
CA ALA A 227 -16.35 6.21 14.48
C ALA A 227 -14.99 5.64 14.02
N LEU A 228 -14.34 6.27 13.04
CA LEU A 228 -13.00 5.89 12.59
C LEU A 228 -11.95 6.11 13.67
N GLN A 229 -12.00 7.25 14.38
CA GLN A 229 -11.13 7.52 15.52
C GLN A 229 -11.29 6.46 16.62
N GLY A 230 -12.54 6.08 16.93
CA GLY A 230 -12.85 5.01 17.89
C GLY A 230 -12.29 3.64 17.48
N LYS A 231 -12.41 3.29 16.18
CA LYS A 231 -11.81 2.06 15.63
C LYS A 231 -10.28 2.08 15.72
N LEU A 232 -9.64 3.19 15.36
CA LEU A 232 -8.19 3.35 15.46
C LEU A 232 -7.71 3.22 16.92
N LYS A 233 -8.40 3.85 17.87
CA LYS A 233 -8.09 3.73 19.30
C LYS A 233 -8.21 2.28 19.79
N THR A 234 -9.24 1.57 19.33
CA THR A 234 -9.43 0.15 19.66
C THR A 234 -8.31 -0.71 19.07
N PHE A 235 -7.91 -0.48 17.82
CA PHE A 235 -6.78 -1.18 17.21
C PHE A 235 -5.48 -0.91 17.96
N LEU A 236 -5.17 0.35 18.28
CA LEU A 236 -3.97 0.68 19.05
C LEU A 236 -3.94 -0.06 20.39
N SER A 237 -5.04 -0.05 21.14
CA SER A 237 -5.14 -0.79 22.41
C SER A 237 -4.95 -2.31 22.22
N GLN A 238 -5.50 -2.90 21.16
CA GLN A 238 -5.26 -4.31 20.84
C GLN A 238 -3.79 -4.60 20.48
N TYR A 239 -3.15 -3.68 19.76
CA TYR A 239 -1.72 -3.79 19.43
C TYR A 239 -0.84 -3.70 20.69
N GLU A 240 -1.11 -2.72 21.57
CA GLU A 240 -0.41 -2.57 22.86
C GLU A 240 -0.54 -3.85 23.70
N MET A 241 -1.76 -4.37 23.86
CA MET A 241 -2.01 -5.64 24.58
C MET A 241 -1.26 -6.82 23.96
N ARG A 242 -1.17 -6.87 22.62
CA ARG A 242 -0.44 -7.92 21.90
C ARG A 242 1.07 -7.79 22.08
N GLU A 243 1.61 -6.58 22.06
CA GLU A 243 3.02 -6.32 22.33
C GLU A 243 3.38 -6.70 23.77
N GLU A 244 2.57 -6.33 24.76
CA GLU A 244 2.76 -6.75 26.15
C GLU A 244 2.71 -8.28 26.30
N HIS A 245 1.77 -8.95 25.61
CA HIS A 245 1.71 -10.41 25.62
C HIS A 245 2.99 -11.05 25.06
N PHE A 246 3.51 -10.55 23.94
CA PHE A 246 4.75 -11.06 23.37
C PHE A 246 5.98 -10.72 24.21
N ALA A 247 6.02 -9.55 24.85
CA ALA A 247 7.09 -9.18 25.78
C ALA A 247 7.14 -10.16 26.97
N HIS A 248 5.99 -10.48 27.58
CA HIS A 248 5.90 -11.48 28.64
C HIS A 248 6.30 -12.88 28.15
N GLN A 249 5.88 -13.27 26.94
CA GLN A 249 6.25 -14.56 26.37
C GLN A 249 7.76 -14.65 26.12
N LEU A 250 8.38 -13.58 25.63
CA LEU A 250 9.83 -13.51 25.44
C LEU A 250 10.57 -13.63 26.78
N GLN A 251 10.15 -12.87 27.79
CA GLN A 251 10.73 -12.95 29.13
C GLN A 251 10.61 -14.37 29.72
N ALA A 252 9.47 -15.05 29.52
CA ALA A 252 9.29 -16.43 29.97
C ALA A 252 10.24 -17.40 29.23
N LYS A 253 10.51 -17.19 27.94
CA LYS A 253 11.47 -17.98 27.17
C LYS A 253 12.90 -17.71 27.62
N ASP A 254 13.27 -16.46 27.88
CA ASP A 254 14.59 -16.09 28.39
C ASP A 254 14.85 -16.75 29.76
N LEU A 255 13.87 -16.71 30.67
CA LEU A 255 13.97 -17.42 31.96
C LEU A 255 14.11 -18.93 31.79
N ALA A 256 13.41 -19.53 30.82
CA ALA A 256 13.53 -20.96 30.52
C ALA A 256 14.92 -21.33 29.97
N ILE A 257 15.50 -20.47 29.12
CA ILE A 257 16.87 -20.62 28.62
C ILE A 257 17.86 -20.51 29.76
N GLN A 258 17.77 -19.46 30.60
CA GLN A 258 18.65 -19.29 31.76
C GLN A 258 18.59 -20.49 32.71
N LEU A 259 17.41 -21.05 32.95
CA LEU A 259 17.24 -22.25 33.77
C LEU A 259 17.87 -23.49 33.11
N ALA A 260 17.75 -23.65 31.80
CA ALA A 260 18.39 -24.75 31.07
C ALA A 260 19.93 -24.62 31.07
N GLU A 261 20.44 -23.40 30.88
CA GLU A 261 21.88 -23.09 30.95
C GLU A 261 22.44 -23.37 32.35
N ALA A 262 21.76 -22.93 33.41
CA ALA A 262 22.18 -23.19 34.79
C ALA A 262 22.20 -24.70 35.10
N LYS A 263 21.20 -25.47 34.63
CA LYS A 263 21.19 -26.93 34.75
C LYS A 263 22.34 -27.58 34.00
N LEU A 264 22.61 -27.13 32.77
CA LEU A 264 23.72 -27.63 31.97
C LEU A 264 25.06 -27.36 32.64
N GLN A 265 25.28 -26.13 33.12
CA GLN A 265 26.49 -25.76 33.87
C GLN A 265 26.69 -26.63 35.11
N HIS A 266 25.65 -26.82 35.91
CA HIS A 266 25.69 -27.72 37.06
C HIS A 266 26.04 -29.17 36.66
N GLN A 267 25.45 -29.69 35.56
CA GLN A 267 25.74 -31.04 35.06
C GLN A 267 27.20 -31.18 34.60
N VAL A 268 27.72 -30.18 33.91
CA VAL A 268 29.13 -30.12 33.45
C VAL A 268 30.06 -30.12 34.65
N GLU A 269 29.78 -29.31 35.68
CA GLU A 269 30.60 -29.24 36.88
C GLU A 269 30.59 -30.56 37.67
N LEU A 270 29.43 -31.21 37.77
CA LEU A 270 29.32 -32.54 38.40
C LEU A 270 30.14 -33.59 37.63
N THR A 271 30.02 -33.58 36.30
CA THR A 271 30.76 -34.50 35.42
C THR A 271 32.27 -34.26 35.50
N ALA A 272 32.70 -33.00 35.57
CA ALA A 272 34.10 -32.64 35.76
C ALA A 272 34.65 -33.16 37.10
N ARG A 273 33.90 -32.99 38.20
CA ARG A 273 34.27 -33.54 39.52
C ARG A 273 34.37 -35.06 39.52
N GLU A 274 33.42 -35.75 38.91
CA GLU A 274 33.47 -37.22 38.82
C GLU A 274 34.61 -37.70 37.91
N SER A 275 34.90 -36.97 36.82
CA SER A 275 36.06 -37.24 35.96
C SER A 275 37.38 -37.07 36.74
N GLU A 276 37.53 -36.02 37.52
CA GLU A 276 38.72 -35.76 38.35
C GLU A 276 38.91 -36.87 39.40
N LYS A 277 37.84 -37.28 40.10
CA LYS A 277 37.87 -38.43 41.02
C LYS A 277 38.27 -39.73 40.30
N GLY A 278 37.74 -39.94 39.11
CA GLY A 278 38.08 -41.09 38.26
C GLY A 278 39.56 -41.10 37.87
N GLN A 279 40.09 -39.97 37.42
CA GLN A 279 41.50 -39.79 37.07
C GLN A 279 42.40 -40.04 38.28
N LEU A 280 42.10 -39.46 39.45
CA LEU A 280 42.87 -39.67 40.67
C LEU A 280 42.84 -41.15 41.12
N SER A 281 41.70 -41.81 41.00
CA SER A 281 41.56 -43.23 41.35
C SER A 281 42.35 -44.12 40.39
N LEU A 282 42.33 -43.81 39.09
CA LEU A 282 43.13 -44.49 38.08
C LEU A 282 44.64 -44.31 38.34
N GLU A 283 45.06 -43.10 38.69
CA GLU A 283 46.46 -42.81 39.01
C GLU A 283 46.93 -43.57 40.26
N LYS A 284 46.10 -43.62 41.32
CA LYS A 284 46.37 -44.44 42.50
C LYS A 284 46.45 -45.92 42.16
N ALA A 285 45.53 -46.45 41.36
CA ALA A 285 45.56 -47.84 40.92
C ALA A 285 46.83 -48.17 40.12
N LYS A 286 47.24 -47.26 39.23
CA LYS A 286 48.50 -47.39 38.47
C LYS A 286 49.72 -47.41 39.39
N GLN A 287 49.80 -46.52 40.38
CA GLN A 287 50.89 -46.51 41.36
C GLN A 287 50.93 -47.79 42.21
N ILE A 288 49.77 -48.34 42.59
CA ILE A 288 49.70 -49.62 43.32
C ILE A 288 50.19 -50.76 42.43
N ALA A 289 49.73 -50.84 41.17
CA ALA A 289 50.17 -51.86 40.23
C ALA A 289 51.69 -51.81 39.97
N GLU A 290 52.26 -50.62 39.80
CA GLU A 290 53.71 -50.44 39.65
C GLU A 290 54.47 -50.90 40.91
N ARG A 291 53.97 -50.58 42.11
CA ARG A 291 54.54 -51.09 43.37
C ARG A 291 54.42 -52.59 43.50
N GLU A 292 53.29 -53.18 43.11
CA GLU A 292 53.08 -54.63 43.15
C GLU A 292 54.09 -55.35 42.25
N VAL A 293 54.29 -54.87 41.02
CA VAL A 293 55.30 -55.41 40.09
C VAL A 293 56.70 -55.31 40.69
N ALA A 294 57.06 -54.18 41.31
CA ALA A 294 58.36 -54.02 41.96
C ALA A 294 58.56 -54.98 43.14
N LEU A 295 57.53 -55.18 43.97
CA LEU A 295 57.57 -56.14 45.08
C LEU A 295 57.66 -57.58 44.59
N GLN A 296 56.93 -57.94 43.53
CA GLN A 296 57.05 -59.26 42.90
C GLN A 296 58.46 -59.50 42.36
N ALA A 297 59.09 -58.51 41.72
CA ALA A 297 60.47 -58.60 41.27
C ALA A 297 61.45 -58.80 42.46
N GLN A 298 61.22 -58.11 43.58
CA GLN A 298 62.02 -58.27 44.79
C GLN A 298 61.85 -59.67 45.41
N LEU A 299 60.62 -60.18 45.49
CA LEU A 299 60.34 -61.55 45.94
C LEU A 299 61.01 -62.58 45.02
N GLY A 300 60.98 -62.37 43.70
CA GLY A 300 61.70 -63.19 42.74
C GLY A 300 63.20 -63.23 43.02
N SER A 301 63.83 -62.07 43.26
CA SER A 301 65.24 -61.99 43.64
C SER A 301 65.55 -62.71 44.96
N TYR A 302 64.67 -62.61 45.96
CA TYR A 302 64.85 -63.36 47.21
C TYR A 302 64.70 -64.87 46.99
N SER A 303 63.74 -65.31 46.17
CA SER A 303 63.56 -66.72 45.80
C SER A 303 64.83 -67.28 45.17
N GLU A 304 65.40 -66.56 44.18
CA GLU A 304 66.66 -66.94 43.52
C GLU A 304 67.82 -67.02 44.53
N LYS A 305 67.95 -66.04 45.44
CA LYS A 305 68.97 -66.09 46.51
C LYS A 305 68.77 -67.28 47.44
N PHE A 306 67.52 -67.61 47.80
CA PHE A 306 67.22 -68.78 48.61
C PHE A 306 67.58 -70.08 47.91
N GLU A 307 67.29 -70.21 46.61
CA GLU A 307 67.71 -71.36 45.80
C GLU A 307 69.23 -71.52 45.81
N VAL A 308 70.00 -70.43 45.64
CA VAL A 308 71.47 -70.46 45.73
C VAL A 308 71.96 -70.91 47.10
N VAL A 309 71.35 -70.41 48.19
CA VAL A 309 71.71 -70.83 49.56
C VAL A 309 71.37 -72.30 49.76
N GLN A 310 70.19 -72.75 49.32
CA GLN A 310 69.77 -74.15 49.42
C GLN A 310 70.68 -75.07 48.60
N GLU A 311 71.06 -74.68 47.39
CA GLU A 311 72.01 -75.42 46.55
C GLU A 311 73.38 -75.51 47.22
N THR A 312 73.87 -74.38 47.77
CA THR A 312 75.13 -74.33 48.51
C THR A 312 75.09 -75.21 49.77
N LEU A 313 73.98 -75.19 50.51
CA LEU A 313 73.78 -76.02 51.69
C LEU A 313 73.75 -77.50 51.31
N SER A 314 73.07 -77.87 50.22
CA SER A 314 73.03 -79.24 49.70
C SER A 314 74.41 -79.73 49.27
N LYS A 315 75.17 -78.89 48.53
CA LYS A 315 76.57 -79.16 48.18
C LYS A 315 77.44 -79.32 49.43
N SER A 316 77.28 -78.44 50.42
CA SER A 316 78.01 -78.51 51.69
C SER A 316 77.67 -79.78 52.48
N ASN A 317 76.41 -80.18 52.56
CA ASN A 317 75.99 -81.42 53.19
C ASN A 317 76.60 -82.65 52.48
N THR A 318 76.62 -82.63 51.14
CA THR A 318 77.27 -83.68 50.35
C THR A 318 78.77 -83.74 50.66
N MET A 319 79.45 -82.60 50.73
CA MET A 319 80.87 -82.50 51.13
C MET A 319 81.13 -83.02 52.55
N PHE A 320 80.24 -82.73 53.52
CA PHE A 320 80.35 -83.26 54.87
C PHE A 320 80.21 -84.78 54.91
N VAL A 321 79.27 -85.34 54.13
CA VAL A 321 79.11 -86.79 54.01
C VAL A 321 80.37 -87.42 53.40
N THR A 322 80.93 -86.84 52.34
CA THR A 322 82.16 -87.36 51.73
C THR A 322 83.37 -87.26 52.66
N LEU A 323 83.53 -86.13 53.37
CA LEU A 323 84.60 -85.97 54.37
C LEU A 323 84.49 -87.01 55.48
N ARG A 324 83.28 -87.26 55.99
CA ARG A 324 83.03 -88.31 56.98
C ARG A 324 83.44 -89.68 56.43
N ASP A 325 83.06 -90.00 55.20
CA ASP A 325 83.39 -91.27 54.56
C ASP A 325 84.92 -91.42 54.34
N GLU A 326 85.60 -90.35 53.97
CA GLU A 326 87.06 -90.30 53.86
C GLU A 326 87.75 -90.46 55.23
N MET A 327 87.24 -89.79 56.28
CA MET A 327 87.73 -89.97 57.65
C MET A 327 87.54 -91.42 58.11
N GLU A 328 86.44 -92.08 57.77
CA GLU A 328 86.21 -93.49 58.11
C GLU A 328 87.19 -94.41 57.35
N LYS A 329 87.45 -94.15 56.07
CA LYS A 329 88.47 -94.85 55.28
C LYS A 329 89.88 -94.66 55.87
N MET A 330 90.23 -93.42 56.23
CA MET A 330 91.50 -93.09 56.85
C MET A 330 91.64 -93.75 58.22
N SER A 331 90.59 -93.79 59.03
CA SER A 331 90.58 -94.52 60.32
C SER A 331 90.76 -96.03 60.13
N LYS A 332 90.13 -96.63 59.11
CA LYS A 332 90.38 -98.04 58.72
C LYS A 332 91.82 -98.27 58.26
N HIS A 333 92.39 -97.32 57.51
CA HIS A 333 93.77 -97.40 57.05
C HIS A 333 94.78 -97.32 58.22
N ILE A 334 94.55 -96.40 59.17
CA ILE A 334 95.35 -96.29 60.41
C ILE A 334 95.33 -97.61 61.18
N LYS A 335 94.15 -98.20 61.42
CA LYS A 335 94.04 -99.50 62.10
C LYS A 335 94.80 -100.63 61.38
N LYS A 336 94.84 -100.60 60.04
CA LYS A 336 95.62 -101.56 59.25
C LYS A 336 97.12 -101.35 59.47
N LEU A 337 97.59 -100.11 59.39
CA LEU A 337 98.99 -99.77 59.64
C LEU A 337 99.43 -100.13 61.06
N GLU A 338 98.59 -99.89 62.07
CA GLU A 338 98.86 -100.30 63.45
C GLU A 338 99.03 -101.83 63.57
N LYS A 339 98.18 -102.61 62.89
CA LYS A 339 98.28 -104.08 62.85
C LYS A 339 99.57 -104.54 62.16
N ASP A 340 99.92 -103.93 61.03
CA ASP A 340 101.13 -104.26 60.28
C ASP A 340 102.39 -103.91 61.09
N ASN A 341 102.38 -102.78 61.82
CA ASN A 341 103.48 -102.35 62.68
C ASN A 341 103.65 -103.28 63.90
N ALA A 342 102.55 -103.71 64.53
CA ALA A 342 102.58 -104.72 65.59
C ALA A 342 103.14 -106.07 65.09
N ALA A 343 102.78 -106.47 63.86
CA ALA A 343 103.30 -107.69 63.24
C ALA A 343 104.81 -107.59 62.93
N LEU A 344 105.29 -106.43 62.47
CA LEU A 344 106.71 -106.17 62.27
C LEU A 344 107.49 -106.22 63.59
N LYS A 345 106.95 -105.61 64.65
CA LYS A 345 107.55 -105.66 65.98
C LYS A 345 107.70 -107.11 66.48
N LYS A 346 106.64 -107.92 66.33
CA LYS A 346 106.67 -109.36 66.65
C LYS A 346 107.72 -110.11 65.84
N LYS A 347 107.93 -109.76 64.57
CA LYS A 347 108.99 -110.36 63.74
C LYS A 347 110.39 -109.99 64.24
N CYS A 348 110.63 -108.73 64.61
CA CYS A 348 111.90 -108.32 65.21
C CYS A 348 112.20 -109.10 66.49
N ASP A 349 111.22 -109.21 67.40
CA ASP A 349 111.38 -109.98 68.64
C ASP A 349 111.72 -111.46 68.38
N GLN A 350 111.18 -112.05 67.30
CA GLN A 350 111.50 -113.42 66.87
C GLN A 350 112.93 -113.55 66.34
N TYR A 351 113.41 -112.59 65.54
CA TYR A 351 114.79 -112.56 65.05
C TYR A 351 115.79 -112.41 66.20
N ASP A 352 115.51 -111.52 67.15
CA ASP A 352 116.38 -111.30 68.31
C ASP A 352 116.47 -112.55 69.18
N ASN A 353 115.35 -113.23 69.44
CA ASN A 353 115.33 -114.49 70.17
C ASN A 353 116.12 -115.60 69.45
N GLY A 354 115.96 -115.75 68.14
CA GLY A 354 116.72 -116.73 67.36
C GLY A 354 118.23 -116.45 67.33
N ALA A 355 118.63 -115.18 67.32
CA ALA A 355 120.03 -114.79 67.41
C ALA A 355 120.65 -115.15 68.78
N ILE A 356 119.88 -115.01 69.86
CA ILE A 356 120.31 -115.38 71.22
C ILE A 356 120.54 -116.90 71.32
N GLU A 357 119.63 -117.72 70.77
CA GLU A 357 119.79 -119.18 70.76
C GLU A 357 121.06 -119.63 70.02
N MET A 358 121.33 -119.07 68.83
CA MET A 358 122.56 -119.40 68.07
C MET A 358 123.84 -119.02 68.82
N LEU A 359 123.84 -117.92 69.58
CA LEU A 359 124.99 -117.54 70.40
C LEU A 359 125.26 -118.54 71.54
N GLN A 360 124.20 -119.08 72.16
CA GLN A 360 124.33 -120.07 73.22
C GLN A 360 124.82 -121.43 72.70
N GLU A 361 124.34 -121.87 71.54
CA GLU A 361 124.76 -123.12 70.88
C GLU A 361 126.28 -123.12 70.56
N ARG A 362 126.77 -121.99 70.04
CA ARG A 362 128.19 -121.79 69.73
C ARG A 362 129.06 -121.80 71.00
N GLY A 363 128.54 -121.32 72.12
CA GLY A 363 129.20 -121.41 73.42
C GLY A 363 129.43 -122.86 73.89
N ARG A 364 128.40 -123.71 73.79
CA ARG A 364 128.50 -125.14 74.18
C ARG A 364 129.51 -125.91 73.33
N ALA A 365 129.51 -125.68 72.00
CA ALA A 365 130.44 -126.33 71.08
C ALA A 365 131.92 -126.00 71.36
N ALA A 366 132.21 -124.79 71.84
CA ALA A 366 133.57 -124.37 72.17
C ALA A 366 134.12 -125.07 73.43
N GLU A 367 133.28 -125.28 74.45
CA GLU A 367 133.68 -126.00 75.68
C GLU A 367 133.97 -127.49 75.42
N GLU A 368 133.19 -128.12 74.56
CA GLU A 368 133.32 -129.54 74.24
C GLU A 368 134.60 -129.83 73.44
N SER A 369 134.97 -128.93 72.52
CA SER A 369 136.23 -128.98 71.75
C SER A 369 137.45 -128.90 72.67
N LYS A 370 137.44 -128.00 73.66
CA LYS A 370 138.54 -127.87 74.64
C LYS A 370 138.74 -129.15 75.45
N ARG A 371 137.64 -129.80 75.84
CA ARG A 371 137.65 -131.04 76.64
C ARG A 371 138.25 -132.24 75.90
N GLN A 372 138.06 -132.30 74.58
CA GLN A 372 138.67 -133.34 73.74
C GLN A 372 140.17 -133.09 73.53
N GLN A 373 140.58 -131.83 73.37
CA GLN A 373 141.99 -131.47 73.22
C GLN A 373 142.84 -131.87 74.45
N ASP A 374 142.31 -131.68 75.66
CA ASP A 374 143.01 -132.05 76.90
C ASP A 374 143.21 -133.57 77.06
N LYS A 375 142.32 -134.39 76.51
CA LYS A 375 142.45 -135.85 76.50
C LYS A 375 143.55 -136.32 75.54
N ILE A 376 143.68 -135.68 74.38
CA ILE A 376 144.71 -135.98 73.39
C ILE A 376 146.10 -135.73 73.98
N ASN A 377 146.29 -134.57 74.63
CA ASN A 377 147.57 -134.21 75.25
C ASN A 377 148.04 -135.22 76.31
N LYS A 378 147.10 -135.81 77.08
CA LYS A 378 147.42 -136.86 78.08
C LYS A 378 147.80 -138.20 77.45
N LEU A 379 147.18 -138.57 76.34
CA LEU A 379 147.49 -139.80 75.60
C LEU A 379 148.85 -139.71 74.88
N GLU A 380 149.20 -138.54 74.34
CA GLU A 380 150.51 -138.31 73.72
C GLU A 380 151.67 -138.37 74.72
N GLY A 381 151.46 -137.95 75.97
CA GLY A 381 152.45 -138.08 77.04
C GLY A 381 152.74 -139.54 77.44
N LEU A 382 151.72 -140.41 77.45
CA LEU A 382 151.88 -141.82 77.79
C LEU A 382 152.66 -142.61 76.73
N CYS A 383 152.43 -142.32 75.44
CA CYS A 383 153.12 -142.97 74.33
C CYS A 383 154.63 -142.70 74.31
N ARG A 384 155.08 -141.50 74.72
CA ARG A 384 156.51 -141.16 74.79
C ARG A 384 157.25 -141.90 75.91
N MET A 385 156.62 -142.12 77.06
CA MET A 385 157.23 -142.90 78.15
C MET A 385 157.35 -144.39 77.80
N LEU A 386 156.32 -144.98 77.20
CA LEU A 386 156.33 -146.38 76.77
C LEU A 386 157.34 -146.65 75.65
N GLN A 387 157.58 -145.69 74.75
CA GLN A 387 158.62 -145.79 73.72
C GLN A 387 160.06 -145.70 74.29
N ALA A 388 160.28 -144.90 75.34
CA ALA A 388 161.56 -144.81 76.02
C ALA A 388 161.92 -146.12 76.75
N GLU A 389 160.93 -146.79 77.35
CA GLU A 389 161.11 -148.05 78.07
C GLU A 389 161.42 -149.23 77.13
N ARG A 390 160.75 -149.28 75.97
CA ARG A 390 160.98 -150.31 74.94
C ARG A 390 162.40 -150.27 74.36
N ASN A 391 162.97 -149.08 74.16
CA ASN A 391 164.32 -148.96 73.61
C ASN A 391 165.39 -149.38 74.63
N ARG A 392 165.17 -149.14 75.92
CA ARG A 392 166.09 -149.53 77.00
C ARG A 392 166.15 -151.04 77.25
N LEU A 393 165.09 -151.78 76.92
CA LEU A 393 165.06 -153.25 77.02
C LEU A 393 165.69 -153.96 75.82
N LYS A 394 165.84 -153.30 74.66
CA LYS A 394 166.50 -153.88 73.47
C LYS A 394 168.02 -153.92 73.58
N GLU A 395 168.64 -153.07 74.40
CA GLU A 395 170.10 -153.09 74.63
C GLU A 395 170.57 -154.22 75.57
N LYS A 396 169.67 -154.91 76.28
CA LYS A 396 170.04 -155.90 77.32
C LYS A 396 170.02 -157.37 76.89
N THR A 397 169.58 -157.71 75.68
CA THR A 397 169.26 -159.11 75.34
C THR A 397 170.13 -159.77 74.27
N ASN A 398 171.13 -159.09 73.69
CA ASN A 398 171.99 -159.71 72.67
C ASN A 398 173.47 -159.89 73.08
N ASP A 399 173.82 -159.71 74.36
CA ASP A 399 175.18 -159.98 74.88
C ASP A 399 175.35 -161.35 75.55
N THR A 400 174.35 -162.24 75.55
CA THR A 400 174.51 -163.59 76.13
C THR A 400 173.77 -164.68 75.34
N ALA A 401 174.38 -165.12 74.23
CA ALA A 401 174.26 -166.49 73.73
C ALA A 401 175.47 -166.82 72.82
N ALA A 402 176.67 -166.76 73.40
CA ALA A 402 177.86 -167.48 72.95
C ALA A 402 178.44 -168.23 74.16
N SER A 403 177.96 -169.47 74.37
CA SER A 403 178.75 -170.68 74.68
C SER A 403 177.85 -171.88 74.88
#